data_AF-A0A8H3HYK3-F1
#
_entry.id   AF-A0A8H3HYK3-F1
#
_cell.length_a   1.000
_cell.length_b   1.000
_cell.length_c   1.000
_cell.angle_alpha   90.00
_cell.angle_beta   90.00
_cell.angle_gamma   90.00
#
_symmetry.space_group_name_H-M   'P 1'
#
loop_
_entity.id
_entity.type
_entity.pdbx_description
1 polymer ?
#
loop_
_entity_poly.entity_id
_entity_poly.type
_entity_poly.pdbx_seq_one_letter_code
_entity_poly.pdbx_strand_id
1 'polypeptide(L)'
;MSSEMNLDSNSFDANQVEVDLGNIHIRDQVTREMLRQQMEKGSIVHSDIVAFQNFRKRWDYSSVGLIGGALVASVWGKFIRRPSLTPGRLFALSSFAAFTGASLGTGFQVRALLQTVNSLEDPPRFKKAIAEMTHELVARRRAASQEGARFEVKTPQNGEHTQLAAGWDSGKFQQSRAQSTPVAPDTTPSTDRWAQLRAQKAPVQPTTWDTIRQSHERDKPEEKQDDNFAPESDSDKDRRKAQAEFDALLERERGFGKENTREIKSRWS
;
A
#
# COMPACT_ATOMS: atom_id res chain seq x y z
N MET A 1 5.36 -40.37 34.00
CA MET A 1 4.36 -39.40 33.50
C MET A 1 5.08 -38.55 32.47
N SER A 2 4.96 -38.94 31.20
CA SER A 2 5.67 -38.33 30.08
C SER A 2 4.73 -37.30 29.45
N SER A 3 5.12 -36.03 29.49
CA SER A 3 4.39 -34.96 28.80
C SER A 3 4.75 -35.00 27.32
N GLU A 4 3.85 -35.56 26.51
CA GLU A 4 3.82 -35.35 25.07
C GLU A 4 3.44 -33.88 24.81
N MET A 5 4.42 -33.06 24.41
CA MET A 5 4.17 -31.72 23.89
C MET A 5 3.61 -31.83 22.48
N ASN A 6 2.31 -31.59 22.38
CA ASN A 6 1.55 -31.55 21.14
C ASN A 6 1.91 -30.26 20.36
N LEU A 7 2.73 -30.39 19.31
CA LEU A 7 3.25 -29.29 18.48
C LEU A 7 2.46 -29.11 17.16
N ASP A 8 1.28 -29.72 17.02
CA ASP A 8 0.59 -29.82 15.73
C ASP A 8 -0.50 -28.76 15.46
N SER A 9 -0.40 -27.53 15.97
CA SER A 9 -1.46 -26.53 15.76
C SER A 9 -1.03 -25.08 15.53
N ASN A 10 0.09 -24.88 14.82
CA ASN A 10 0.30 -23.63 14.08
C ASN A 10 0.23 -23.93 12.57
N SER A 11 -1.00 -24.14 12.06
CA SER A 11 -1.25 -24.06 10.62
C SER A 11 -1.00 -22.63 10.19
N PHE A 12 0.24 -22.35 9.83
CA PHE A 12 0.69 -21.05 9.38
C PHE A 12 0.01 -20.72 8.06
N ASP A 13 -0.93 -19.77 8.09
CA ASP A 13 -1.60 -19.29 6.88
C ASP A 13 -0.62 -18.42 6.10
N ALA A 14 0.08 -19.05 5.15
CA ALA A 14 1.05 -18.40 4.27
C ALA A 14 0.45 -17.24 3.45
N ASN A 15 -0.89 -17.08 3.44
CA ASN A 15 -1.57 -15.99 2.76
C ASN A 15 -1.46 -14.65 3.51
N GLN A 16 -1.20 -14.66 4.82
CA GLN A 16 -1.26 -13.46 5.66
C GLN A 16 0.11 -12.78 5.89
N VAL A 17 1.18 -13.31 5.30
CA VAL A 17 2.53 -12.75 5.42
C VAL A 17 2.72 -11.60 4.42
N GLU A 18 2.20 -10.43 4.79
CA GLU A 18 2.44 -9.15 4.11
C GLU A 18 3.84 -8.64 4.48
N VAL A 19 4.85 -9.05 3.70
CA VAL A 19 6.23 -8.59 3.88
C VAL A 19 6.39 -7.31 3.07
N ASP A 20 6.49 -6.15 3.68
CA ASP A 20 6.35 -4.90 2.91
C ASP A 20 7.66 -4.40 2.25
N LEU A 21 8.52 -5.17 1.57
CA LEU A 21 9.93 -4.77 1.21
C LEU A 21 10.09 -3.35 0.59
N GLY A 22 10.42 -2.35 1.43
CA GLY A 22 10.55 -0.90 1.15
C GLY A 22 10.26 -0.41 -0.27
N ASN A 23 9.17 0.35 -0.45
CA ASN A 23 8.64 0.92 -1.70
C ASN A 23 8.37 -0.07 -2.85
N ILE A 24 8.80 -1.33 -2.74
CA ILE A 24 8.31 -2.45 -3.53
C ILE A 24 7.22 -3.07 -2.67
N HIS A 25 5.97 -2.64 -2.85
CA HIS A 25 4.85 -3.37 -2.27
C HIS A 25 5.01 -4.85 -2.67
N ILE A 26 5.23 -5.77 -1.73
CA ILE A 26 5.04 -7.21 -1.96
C ILE A 26 3.53 -7.50 -2.00
N ARG A 27 2.83 -6.73 -2.82
CA ARG A 27 1.72 -7.22 -3.61
C ARG A 27 2.21 -8.06 -4.78
N ASP A 28 3.50 -7.98 -5.12
CA ASP A 28 4.05 -8.75 -6.22
C ASP A 28 4.10 -10.23 -5.81
N GLN A 29 3.03 -10.96 -6.17
CA GLN A 29 2.89 -12.40 -5.95
C GLN A 29 4.16 -13.15 -6.36
N VAL A 30 4.85 -12.64 -7.38
CA VAL A 30 6.17 -13.05 -7.86
C VAL A 30 7.20 -13.19 -6.73
N THR A 31 7.34 -12.18 -5.87
CA THR A 31 8.33 -12.24 -4.77
C THR A 31 7.94 -13.25 -3.70
N ARG A 32 6.64 -13.44 -3.43
CA ARG A 32 6.17 -14.49 -2.52
C ARG A 32 6.42 -15.88 -3.09
N GLU A 33 6.16 -16.07 -4.38
CA GLU A 33 6.43 -17.33 -5.09
C GLU A 33 7.92 -17.66 -5.10
N MET A 34 8.80 -16.68 -5.38
CA MET A 34 10.25 -16.87 -5.32
C MET A 34 10.71 -17.24 -3.91
N LEU A 35 10.19 -16.57 -2.88
CA LEU A 35 10.51 -16.88 -1.49
C LEU A 35 10.08 -18.30 -1.15
N ARG A 36 8.84 -18.67 -1.53
CA ARG A 36 8.30 -20.02 -1.36
C ARG A 36 9.16 -21.06 -2.06
N GLN A 37 9.57 -20.80 -3.30
CA GLN A 37 10.45 -21.69 -4.06
C GLN A 37 11.82 -21.86 -3.39
N GLN A 38 12.38 -20.80 -2.80
CA GLN A 38 13.65 -20.87 -2.07
C GLN A 38 13.51 -21.60 -0.72
N MET A 39 12.34 -21.52 -0.08
CA MET A 39 12.01 -22.35 1.09
C MET A 39 11.86 -23.82 0.72
N GLU A 40 11.15 -24.14 -0.37
CA GLU A 40 10.99 -25.52 -0.88
C GLU A 40 12.34 -26.15 -1.28
N LYS A 41 13.29 -25.34 -1.75
CA LYS A 41 14.68 -25.76 -2.01
C LYS A 41 15.52 -25.99 -0.73
N GLY A 42 14.99 -25.66 0.45
CA GLY A 42 15.73 -25.70 1.72
C GLY A 42 16.87 -24.68 1.80
N SER A 43 16.84 -23.64 0.95
CA SER A 43 17.86 -22.60 0.88
C SER A 43 17.64 -21.50 1.93
N ILE A 44 16.38 -21.34 2.35
CA ILE A 44 15.95 -20.39 3.39
C ILE A 44 15.14 -21.17 4.43
N VAL A 45 15.56 -21.10 5.70
CA VAL A 45 14.86 -21.73 6.82
C VAL A 45 13.76 -20.79 7.34
N HIS A 46 12.69 -21.34 7.89
CA HIS A 46 11.59 -20.54 8.44
C HIS A 46 12.04 -19.60 9.59
N SER A 47 13.00 -20.04 10.41
CA SER A 47 13.62 -19.23 11.48
C SER A 47 14.26 -17.94 10.94
N ASP A 48 14.93 -18.02 9.79
CA ASP A 48 15.58 -16.87 9.14
C ASP A 48 14.55 -15.81 8.72
N ILE A 49 13.38 -16.25 8.25
CA ILE A 49 12.28 -15.36 7.83
C ILE A 49 11.72 -14.62 9.04
N VAL A 50 11.48 -15.32 10.16
CA VAL A 50 10.99 -14.70 11.39
C VAL A 50 12.01 -13.69 11.94
N ALA A 51 13.31 -14.02 11.90
CA ALA A 51 14.38 -13.10 12.31
C ALA A 51 14.38 -11.83 11.44
N PHE A 52 14.23 -11.99 10.11
CA PHE A 52 14.15 -10.86 9.18
C PHE A 52 12.91 -9.98 9.39
N GLN A 53 11.75 -10.59 9.64
CA GLN A 53 10.52 -9.86 9.93
C GLN A 53 10.63 -9.07 11.24
N ASN A 54 11.20 -9.68 12.28
CA ASN A 54 11.42 -9.01 13.57
C ASN A 54 12.42 -7.86 13.47
N PHE A 55 13.52 -8.04 12.73
CA PHE A 55 14.50 -6.97 12.48
C PHE A 55 13.81 -5.74 11.90
N ARG A 56 12.92 -5.99 10.94
CA ARG A 56 12.25 -4.95 10.20
C ARG A 56 11.19 -4.19 11.00
N LYS A 57 10.36 -4.93 11.74
CA LYS A 57 9.30 -4.34 12.57
C LYS A 57 9.86 -3.43 13.66
N ARG A 58 11.10 -3.70 14.12
CA ARG A 58 11.68 -2.96 15.25
C ARG A 58 12.20 -1.57 14.89
N TRP A 59 12.58 -1.30 13.64
CA TRP A 59 13.27 -0.04 13.34
C TRP A 59 13.06 0.45 11.91
N ASP A 60 12.28 1.52 11.77
CA ASP A 60 12.22 2.29 10.54
C ASP A 60 13.28 3.41 10.56
N TYR A 61 14.56 3.02 10.51
CA TYR A 61 15.71 3.94 10.66
C TYR A 61 15.70 5.13 9.69
N SER A 62 14.97 5.04 8.57
CA SER A 62 14.83 6.13 7.61
C SER A 62 14.04 7.31 8.23
N SER A 63 12.94 6.99 8.90
CA SER A 63 12.09 7.96 9.59
C SER A 63 12.80 8.57 10.79
N VAL A 64 13.53 7.74 11.56
CA VAL A 64 14.31 8.19 12.73
C VAL A 64 15.42 9.15 12.31
N GLY A 65 16.13 8.84 11.21
CA GLY A 65 17.18 9.72 10.67
C GLY A 65 16.64 11.05 10.16
N LEU A 66 15.50 11.04 9.47
CA LEU A 66 14.84 12.27 8.98
C LEU A 66 14.34 13.15 10.13
N ILE A 67 13.60 12.57 11.08
CA ILE A 67 13.06 13.30 12.23
C ILE A 67 14.19 13.82 13.11
N GLY A 68 15.20 12.98 13.38
CA GLY A 68 16.37 13.35 14.17
C GLY A 68 17.17 14.50 13.53
N GLY A 69 17.45 14.42 12.23
CA GLY A 69 18.19 15.46 11.51
C GLY A 69 17.45 16.81 11.49
N ALA A 70 16.14 16.79 11.25
CA ALA A 70 15.32 18.01 11.23
C ALA A 70 15.22 18.68 12.61
N LEU A 71 15.04 17.90 13.68
CA LEU A 71 14.94 18.42 15.04
C LEU A 71 16.25 19.02 15.53
N VAL A 72 17.39 18.35 15.30
CA VAL A 72 18.71 18.85 15.72
C VAL A 72 19.04 20.18 15.05
N ALA A 73 18.79 20.32 13.74
CA ALA A 73 19.04 21.57 13.03
C ALA A 73 18.13 22.72 13.51
N SER A 74 16.85 22.42 13.77
CA SER A 74 15.87 23.40 14.24
C SER A 74 16.18 23.90 15.66
N VAL A 75 16.51 23.00 16.58
CA VAL A 75 16.84 23.35 17.97
C VAL A 75 18.18 24.08 18.04
N TRP A 76 19.19 23.62 17.30
CA TRP A 76 20.53 24.25 17.31
C TRP A 76 20.51 25.67 16.74
N GLY A 77 19.79 25.87 15.63
CA GLY A 77 19.67 27.18 14.99
C GLY A 77 18.94 28.22 15.84
N LYS A 78 17.94 27.79 16.64
CA LYS A 78 17.13 28.68 17.47
C LYS A 78 17.77 29.04 18.81
N PHE A 79 18.47 28.10 19.46
CA PHE A 79 18.91 28.29 20.85
C PHE A 79 20.39 28.62 21.04
N ILE A 80 21.28 28.25 20.12
CA ILE A 80 22.73 28.25 20.41
C ILE A 80 23.51 29.35 19.66
N ARG A 81 22.99 29.93 18.57
CA ARG A 81 23.70 30.99 17.82
C ARG A 81 22.88 32.26 17.59
N ARG A 82 23.42 33.40 18.03
CA ARG A 82 23.15 34.75 17.49
C ARG A 82 24.43 35.15 16.73
N PRO A 83 24.40 35.67 15.49
CA PRO A 83 23.31 36.33 14.76
C PRO A 83 22.39 35.40 13.94
N SER A 84 21.18 35.86 13.64
CA SER A 84 20.21 35.14 12.81
C SER A 84 20.75 34.92 11.39
N LEU A 85 20.93 33.66 11.01
CA LEU A 85 21.27 33.29 9.63
C LEU A 85 20.16 33.74 8.68
N THR A 86 20.53 34.20 7.48
CA THR A 86 19.56 34.47 6.42
C THR A 86 18.76 33.21 6.10
N PRO A 87 17.45 33.31 5.78
CA PRO A 87 16.59 32.16 5.53
C PRO A 87 17.16 31.16 4.52
N GLY A 88 17.82 31.64 3.46
CA GLY A 88 18.48 30.78 2.48
C GLY A 88 19.63 29.93 3.04
N ARG A 89 20.42 30.46 4.00
CA ARG A 89 21.48 29.70 4.66
C ARG A 89 20.91 28.64 5.61
N LEU A 90 19.80 28.94 6.28
CA LEU A 90 19.09 27.96 7.11
C LEU A 90 18.55 26.82 6.26
N PHE A 91 17.93 27.13 5.12
CA PHE A 91 17.44 26.11 4.20
C PHE A 91 18.58 25.24 3.65
N ALA A 92 19.69 25.83 3.22
CA ALA A 92 20.85 25.08 2.72
C ALA A 92 21.46 24.16 3.79
N LEU A 93 21.63 24.65 5.03
CA LEU A 93 22.12 23.85 6.15
C LEU A 93 21.15 22.72 6.51
N SER A 94 19.83 22.99 6.49
CA SER A 94 18.81 21.99 6.75
C SER A 94 18.83 20.88 5.70
N SER A 95 18.91 21.24 4.41
CA SER A 95 18.99 20.26 3.33
C SER A 95 20.26 19.41 3.41
N PHE A 96 21.40 20.03 3.73
CA PHE A 96 22.66 19.31 3.93
C PHE A 96 22.60 18.37 5.13
N ALA A 97 22.04 18.83 6.25
CA ALA A 97 21.86 18.02 7.46
C ALA A 97 20.88 16.86 7.21
N ALA A 98 19.78 17.09 6.50
CA ALA A 98 18.82 16.06 6.13
C ALA A 98 19.46 15.01 5.21
N PHE A 99 20.21 15.43 4.19
CA PHE A 99 20.92 14.52 3.29
C PHE A 99 21.98 13.70 4.03
N THR A 100 22.74 14.32 4.92
CA THR A 100 23.75 13.64 5.74
C THR A 100 23.10 12.66 6.71
N GLY A 101 22.02 13.07 7.38
CA GLY A 101 21.24 12.21 8.27
C GLY A 101 20.63 11.02 7.55
N ALA A 102 20.09 11.21 6.35
CA ALA A 102 19.58 10.14 5.51
C ALA A 102 20.71 9.16 5.10
N SER A 103 21.86 9.69 4.69
CA SER A 103 23.02 8.88 4.29
C SER A 103 23.61 8.07 5.45
N LEU A 104 23.66 8.64 6.66
CA LEU A 104 24.08 7.91 7.86
C LEU A 104 23.03 6.87 8.27
N GLY A 105 21.74 7.20 8.15
CA GLY A 105 20.63 6.29 8.40
C GLY A 105 20.70 5.03 7.53
N THR A 106 20.97 5.18 6.24
CA THR A 106 21.17 4.03 5.34
C THR A 106 22.41 3.22 5.72
N GLY A 107 23.51 3.87 6.11
CA GLY A 107 24.70 3.19 6.64
C GLY A 107 24.42 2.32 7.87
N PHE A 108 23.64 2.83 8.82
CA PHE A 108 23.21 2.06 10.00
C PHE A 108 22.27 0.90 9.64
N GLN A 109 21.35 1.11 8.69
CA GLN A 109 20.50 0.03 8.17
C GLN A 109 21.33 -1.10 7.57
N VAL A 110 22.34 -0.78 6.73
CA VAL A 110 23.23 -1.78 6.15
C VAL A 110 24.01 -2.51 7.23
N ARG A 111 24.58 -1.79 8.21
CA ARG A 111 25.32 -2.41 9.32
C ARG A 111 24.44 -3.37 10.13
N ALA A 112 23.23 -2.94 10.47
CA ALA A 112 22.30 -3.74 11.26
C ALA A 112 21.77 -4.95 10.47
N LEU A 113 21.59 -4.81 9.16
CA LEU A 113 21.29 -5.92 8.26
C LEU A 113 22.45 -6.91 8.17
N LEU A 114 23.70 -6.43 8.06
CA LEU A 114 24.88 -7.29 8.09
C LEU A 114 25.00 -8.06 9.41
N GLN A 115 24.72 -7.40 10.53
CA GLN A 115 24.70 -8.05 11.84
C GLN A 115 23.61 -9.13 11.93
N THR A 116 22.43 -8.86 11.40
CA THR A 116 21.31 -9.82 11.35
C THR A 116 21.67 -11.01 10.47
N VAL A 117 22.25 -10.77 9.28
CA VAL A 117 22.69 -11.83 8.37
C VAL A 117 23.79 -12.69 9.00
N ASN A 118 24.69 -12.09 9.78
CA ASN A 118 25.73 -12.83 10.50
C ASN A 118 25.18 -13.61 11.71
N SER A 119 23.97 -13.29 12.19
CA SER A 119 23.29 -14.03 13.26
C SER A 119 22.42 -15.18 12.76
N LEU A 120 22.25 -15.32 11.44
CA LEU A 120 21.54 -16.47 10.85
C LEU A 120 22.35 -17.74 11.07
N GLU A 121 21.65 -18.88 11.11
CA GLU A 121 22.26 -20.20 11.32
C GLU A 121 23.20 -20.57 10.15
N ASP A 122 22.78 -20.27 8.92
CA ASP A 122 23.56 -20.48 7.69
C ASP A 122 23.67 -19.20 6.82
N PRO A 123 24.51 -18.23 7.21
CA PRO A 123 24.70 -16.99 6.45
C PRO A 123 25.07 -17.18 4.96
N PRO A 124 25.94 -18.13 4.56
CA PRO A 124 26.31 -18.27 3.14
C PRO A 124 25.16 -18.81 2.28
N ARG A 125 24.30 -19.68 2.84
CA ARG A 125 23.14 -20.22 2.10
C ARG A 125 22.12 -19.12 1.86
N PHE A 126 21.79 -18.37 2.89
CA PHE A 126 20.88 -17.24 2.79
C PHE A 126 21.36 -16.19 1.79
N LYS A 127 22.66 -15.81 1.82
CA LYS A 127 23.24 -14.87 0.85
C LYS A 127 23.12 -15.36 -0.59
N LYS A 128 23.35 -16.66 -0.83
CA LYS A 128 23.18 -17.26 -2.16
C LYS A 128 21.72 -17.21 -2.61
N ALA A 129 20.78 -17.56 -1.73
CA ALA A 129 19.34 -17.52 -2.03
C ALA A 129 18.86 -16.11 -2.41
N ILE A 130 19.28 -15.10 -1.64
CA ILE A 130 18.94 -13.70 -1.92
C ILE A 130 19.58 -13.21 -3.23
N ALA A 131 20.83 -13.61 -3.51
CA ALA A 131 21.50 -13.26 -4.77
C ALA A 131 20.77 -13.87 -5.98
N GLU A 132 20.36 -15.14 -5.89
CA GLU A 132 19.56 -15.81 -6.93
C GLU A 132 18.21 -15.12 -7.13
N MET A 133 17.48 -14.82 -6.05
CA MET A 133 16.20 -14.12 -6.09
C MET A 133 16.34 -12.72 -6.71
N THR A 134 17.39 -11.98 -6.33
CA THR A 134 17.66 -10.64 -6.88
C THR A 134 18.00 -10.71 -8.37
N HIS A 135 18.80 -11.70 -8.77
CA HIS A 135 19.13 -11.93 -10.17
C HIS A 135 17.88 -12.27 -11.00
N GLU A 136 17.01 -13.13 -10.47
CA GLU A 136 15.74 -13.49 -11.13
C GLU A 136 14.79 -12.29 -11.22
N LEU A 137 14.68 -11.46 -10.18
CA LEU A 137 13.90 -10.22 -10.20
C LEU A 137 14.42 -9.22 -11.24
N VAL A 138 15.75 -9.04 -11.33
CA VAL A 138 16.36 -8.17 -12.34
C VAL A 138 16.14 -8.73 -13.74
N ALA A 139 16.27 -10.04 -13.94
CA ALA A 139 16.01 -10.70 -15.22
C ALA A 139 14.54 -10.53 -15.64
N ARG A 140 13.59 -10.77 -14.74
CA ARG A 140 12.15 -10.55 -14.99
C ARG A 140 11.83 -9.09 -15.28
N ARG A 141 12.41 -8.14 -14.53
CA ARG A 141 12.21 -6.70 -14.80
C ARG A 141 12.73 -6.31 -16.18
N ARG A 142 13.88 -6.86 -16.59
CA ARG A 142 14.42 -6.65 -17.94
C ARG A 142 13.51 -7.26 -19.01
N ALA A 143 12.99 -8.47 -18.78
CA ALA A 143 12.03 -9.11 -19.68
C ALA A 143 10.74 -8.29 -19.82
N ALA A 144 10.15 -7.85 -18.69
CA ALA A 144 8.96 -7.01 -18.68
C ALA A 144 9.19 -5.66 -19.38
N SER A 145 10.38 -5.06 -19.22
CA SER A 145 10.74 -3.84 -19.95
C SER A 145 10.89 -4.05 -21.45
N GLN A 146 11.31 -5.24 -21.90
CA GLN A 146 11.42 -5.57 -23.32
C GLN A 146 10.06 -5.90 -23.94
N GLU A 147 9.17 -6.56 -23.19
CA GLU A 147 7.79 -6.85 -23.63
C GLU A 147 6.95 -5.57 -23.73
N GLY A 148 7.12 -4.62 -22.80
CA GLY A 148 6.48 -3.31 -22.86
C GLY A 148 6.91 -2.48 -24.08
N ALA A 149 8.10 -2.72 -24.62
CA ALA A 149 8.57 -2.07 -25.85
C ALA A 149 8.03 -2.72 -27.14
N ARG A 150 7.41 -3.91 -27.04
CA ARG A 150 6.75 -4.60 -28.17
C ARG A 150 5.24 -4.42 -28.22
N PHE A 151 4.65 -3.68 -27.28
CA PHE A 151 3.41 -2.98 -27.55
C PHE A 151 3.71 -1.80 -28.49
N GLU A 152 4.06 -2.15 -29.73
CA GLU A 152 3.91 -1.29 -30.88
C GLU A 152 2.44 -0.88 -30.89
N VAL A 153 2.21 0.32 -30.37
CA VAL A 153 0.98 1.06 -30.57
C VAL A 153 0.82 1.08 -32.08
N LYS A 154 -0.05 0.20 -32.60
CA LYS A 154 -0.69 0.42 -33.89
C LYS A 154 -1.48 1.72 -33.71
N THR A 155 -0.79 2.85 -33.83
CA THR A 155 -1.42 4.13 -34.12
C THR A 155 -2.22 3.88 -35.37
N PRO A 156 -3.56 3.92 -35.33
CA PRO A 156 -4.32 3.99 -36.56
C PRO A 156 -3.84 5.25 -37.26
N GLN A 157 -3.04 5.06 -38.29
CA GLN A 157 -2.57 6.08 -39.20
C GLN A 157 -3.79 6.50 -40.01
N ASN A 158 -4.62 7.36 -39.43
CA ASN A 158 -5.36 8.37 -40.18
C ASN A 158 -5.84 9.43 -39.20
N GLY A 159 -5.43 10.65 -39.50
CA GLY A 159 -5.65 11.83 -38.68
C GLY A 159 -7.12 12.05 -38.37
N GLU A 160 -7.37 12.63 -37.21
CA GLU A 160 -7.86 13.99 -37.11
C GLU A 160 -8.10 14.35 -35.63
N HIS A 161 -7.41 15.40 -35.21
CA HIS A 161 -7.78 16.33 -34.15
C HIS A 161 -7.86 15.86 -32.67
N THR A 162 -6.79 16.18 -31.94
CA THR A 162 -6.85 16.99 -30.70
C THR A 162 -7.85 16.55 -29.60
N GLN A 163 -7.58 15.46 -28.87
CA GLN A 163 -8.21 15.21 -27.56
C GLN A 163 -7.21 14.55 -26.58
N LEU A 164 -6.33 15.34 -25.98
CA LEU A 164 -5.30 14.86 -25.02
C LEU A 164 -5.67 15.04 -23.54
N ALA A 165 -6.93 15.26 -23.18
CA ALA A 165 -7.31 15.50 -21.77
C ALA A 165 -8.47 14.64 -21.21
N ALA A 166 -9.09 13.76 -21.99
CA ALA A 166 -10.31 13.04 -21.59
C ALA A 166 -10.11 11.56 -21.19
N GLY A 167 -8.92 11.19 -20.70
CA GLY A 167 -8.50 9.79 -20.59
C GLY A 167 -8.39 9.17 -19.20
N TRP A 168 -8.79 9.86 -18.11
CA TRP A 168 -8.65 9.31 -16.75
C TRP A 168 -9.91 8.63 -16.20
N ASP A 169 -11.03 8.63 -16.94
CA ASP A 169 -12.33 8.29 -16.37
C ASP A 169 -13.10 7.19 -17.13
N SER A 170 -12.41 6.18 -17.65
CA SER A 170 -13.10 5.06 -18.32
C SER A 170 -12.49 3.71 -17.98
N GLY A 171 -12.81 3.23 -16.78
CA GLY A 171 -12.93 1.81 -16.53
C GLY A 171 -14.04 1.22 -17.40
N LYS A 172 -13.68 0.69 -18.56
CA LYS A 172 -14.56 -0.20 -19.33
C LYS A 172 -14.03 -1.62 -19.22
N PHE A 173 -14.73 -2.37 -18.38
CA PHE A 173 -14.71 -3.83 -18.38
C PHE A 173 -14.89 -4.33 -19.82
N GLN A 174 -13.93 -5.14 -20.24
CA GLN A 174 -13.90 -5.85 -21.49
C GLN A 174 -14.97 -6.95 -21.43
N GLN A 175 -16.21 -6.61 -21.78
CA GLN A 175 -17.31 -7.56 -21.85
C GLN A 175 -17.19 -8.36 -23.15
N SER A 176 -16.97 -9.67 -22.96
CA SER A 176 -16.81 -10.68 -23.99
C SER A 176 -17.89 -10.60 -25.07
N ARG A 177 -17.43 -10.39 -26.30
CA ARG A 177 -18.23 -10.38 -27.52
C ARG A 177 -18.61 -11.80 -27.90
N ALA A 178 -19.82 -12.24 -27.54
CA ALA A 178 -20.47 -13.37 -28.19
C ALA A 178 -21.21 -12.89 -29.43
N GLN A 179 -20.96 -13.56 -30.56
CA GLN A 179 -21.64 -13.41 -31.84
C GLN A 179 -23.14 -13.69 -31.72
N SER A 180 -23.99 -12.86 -32.35
CA SER A 180 -25.03 -13.30 -33.30
C SER A 180 -25.69 -12.10 -34.00
N THR A 181 -25.71 -12.15 -35.33
CA THR A 181 -26.53 -11.39 -36.28
C THR A 181 -27.72 -12.27 -36.73
N PRO A 182 -28.71 -11.83 -37.56
CA PRO A 182 -29.31 -10.49 -37.78
C PRO A 182 -30.88 -10.51 -37.97
N VAL A 183 -31.47 -9.34 -38.29
CA VAL A 183 -32.82 -9.08 -38.93
C VAL A 183 -34.02 -9.12 -37.95
N ALA A 184 -34.95 -8.15 -37.84
CA ALA A 184 -35.65 -7.23 -38.77
C ALA A 184 -36.11 -5.93 -38.05
N PRO A 185 -36.58 -4.89 -38.77
CA PRO A 185 -37.11 -3.66 -38.19
C PRO A 185 -38.62 -3.75 -37.97
N ASP A 186 -39.15 -3.16 -36.88
CA ASP A 186 -40.45 -2.48 -36.94
C ASP A 186 -40.70 -1.54 -35.75
N THR A 187 -41.27 -0.40 -36.12
CA THR A 187 -41.61 0.80 -35.36
C THR A 187 -42.72 0.59 -34.33
N THR A 188 -42.49 0.96 -33.07
CA THR A 188 -43.53 1.35 -32.08
C THR A 188 -42.93 2.28 -31.00
N PRO A 189 -43.75 3.09 -30.31
CA PRO A 189 -43.33 4.36 -29.72
C PRO A 189 -42.60 4.20 -28.37
N SER A 190 -41.55 5.01 -28.21
CA SER A 190 -40.77 5.39 -27.02
C SER A 190 -41.22 4.89 -25.63
N THR A 191 -41.35 3.57 -25.46
CA THR A 191 -41.57 2.99 -24.15
C THR A 191 -40.21 2.76 -23.52
N ASP A 192 -39.82 3.79 -22.78
CA ASP A 192 -38.88 3.78 -21.67
C ASP A 192 -37.64 2.89 -21.88
N ARG A 193 -36.62 3.46 -22.54
CA ARG A 193 -35.28 2.87 -22.71
C ARG A 193 -34.70 2.33 -21.39
N TRP A 194 -35.08 2.93 -20.26
CA TRP A 194 -34.70 2.48 -18.92
C TRP A 194 -35.42 1.22 -18.47
N ALA A 195 -36.67 0.99 -18.90
CA ALA A 195 -37.38 -0.26 -18.66
C ALA A 195 -36.73 -1.40 -19.45
N GLN A 196 -36.30 -1.14 -20.69
CA GLN A 196 -35.62 -2.15 -21.52
C GLN A 196 -34.22 -2.52 -20.97
N LEU A 197 -33.44 -1.54 -20.47
CA LEU A 197 -32.17 -1.79 -19.79
C LEU A 197 -32.33 -2.55 -18.46
N ARG A 198 -33.45 -2.35 -17.74
CA ARG A 198 -33.76 -3.11 -16.53
C ARG A 198 -34.20 -4.54 -16.84
N ALA A 199 -34.99 -4.74 -17.90
CA ALA A 199 -35.45 -6.07 -18.32
C ALA A 199 -34.31 -6.95 -18.90
N GLN A 200 -33.27 -6.35 -19.50
CA GLN A 200 -32.10 -7.08 -20.01
C GLN A 200 -31.06 -7.46 -18.94
N LYS A 201 -31.14 -6.92 -17.71
CA LYS A 201 -30.29 -7.39 -16.61
C LYS A 201 -30.84 -8.72 -16.09
N ALA A 202 -30.30 -9.81 -16.62
CA ALA A 202 -30.42 -11.16 -16.07
C ALA A 202 -30.15 -11.16 -14.54
N PRO A 203 -30.71 -12.12 -13.77
CA PRO A 203 -30.58 -12.17 -12.31
C PRO A 203 -29.13 -11.98 -11.90
N VAL A 204 -28.90 -10.85 -11.22
CA VAL A 204 -27.58 -10.38 -10.81
C VAL A 204 -26.99 -11.42 -9.89
N GLN A 205 -26.00 -12.17 -10.38
CA GLN A 205 -25.13 -12.92 -9.50
C GLN A 205 -24.52 -11.93 -8.50
N PRO A 206 -24.54 -12.23 -7.19
CA PRO A 206 -24.00 -11.33 -6.19
C PRO A 206 -22.57 -10.99 -6.58
N THR A 207 -22.32 -9.70 -6.80
CA THR A 207 -20.97 -9.27 -7.16
C THR A 207 -20.08 -9.51 -5.96
N THR A 208 -18.77 -9.70 -6.17
CA THR A 208 -17.80 -9.88 -5.08
C THR A 208 -17.90 -8.77 -4.02
N TRP A 209 -18.37 -7.59 -4.42
CA TRP A 209 -18.68 -6.48 -3.53
C TRP A 209 -19.88 -6.77 -2.61
N ASP A 210 -20.96 -7.35 -3.14
CA ASP A 210 -22.14 -7.72 -2.33
C ASP A 210 -21.79 -8.78 -1.28
N THR A 211 -20.90 -9.72 -1.59
CA THR A 211 -20.43 -10.72 -0.62
C THR A 211 -19.66 -10.10 0.54
N ILE A 212 -18.81 -9.11 0.26
CA ILE A 212 -18.05 -8.37 1.29
C ILE A 212 -19.00 -7.54 2.17
N ARG A 213 -20.02 -6.93 1.57
CA ARG A 213 -21.01 -6.16 2.35
C ARG A 213 -21.85 -7.07 3.23
N GLN A 214 -22.29 -8.21 2.71
CA GLN A 214 -23.04 -9.20 3.48
C GLN A 214 -22.23 -9.80 4.62
N SER A 215 -20.93 -10.06 4.45
CA SER A 215 -20.10 -10.55 5.56
C SER A 215 -20.00 -9.51 6.69
N HIS A 216 -19.87 -8.23 6.33
CA HIS A 216 -19.84 -7.16 7.33
C HIS A 216 -21.17 -6.92 8.05
N GLU A 217 -22.31 -7.17 7.40
CA GLU A 217 -23.62 -7.08 8.05
C GLU A 217 -23.92 -8.28 8.96
N ARG A 218 -23.39 -9.47 8.62
CA ARG A 218 -23.62 -10.70 9.39
C ARG A 218 -22.78 -10.79 10.66
N ASP A 219 -21.61 -10.17 10.67
CA ASP A 219 -20.69 -10.16 11.81
C ASP A 219 -20.94 -9.00 12.79
N LYS A 220 -22.03 -8.25 12.64
CA LYS A 220 -22.44 -7.32 13.69
C LYS A 220 -23.04 -8.15 14.83
N PRO A 221 -22.34 -8.36 15.96
CA PRO A 221 -22.94 -9.03 17.11
C PRO A 221 -24.18 -8.23 17.49
N GLU A 222 -25.32 -8.90 17.61
CA GLU A 222 -26.53 -8.30 18.14
C GLU A 222 -26.17 -7.63 19.46
N GLU A 223 -26.17 -6.30 19.44
CA GLU A 223 -25.89 -5.43 20.56
C GLU A 223 -27.06 -5.58 21.54
N LYS A 224 -27.05 -6.69 22.30
CA LYS A 224 -27.87 -6.84 23.48
C LYS A 224 -27.39 -5.79 24.47
N GLN A 225 -28.16 -4.73 24.50
CA GLN A 225 -28.14 -3.65 25.48
C GLN A 225 -28.45 -4.23 26.88
N ASP A 226 -27.50 -4.96 27.44
CA ASP A 226 -27.47 -5.26 28.86
C ASP A 226 -26.71 -4.10 29.54
N ASP A 227 -27.45 -3.27 30.28
CA ASP A 227 -26.98 -2.13 31.09
C ASP A 227 -26.08 -2.55 32.28
N ASN A 228 -25.26 -3.59 32.11
CA ASN A 228 -24.22 -3.93 33.07
C ASN A 228 -22.93 -3.23 32.63
N PHE A 229 -22.53 -2.23 33.43
CA PHE A 229 -21.25 -1.53 33.39
C PHE A 229 -20.08 -2.52 33.48
N ALA A 230 -19.77 -3.21 32.39
CA ALA A 230 -18.51 -3.87 32.22
C ALA A 230 -17.44 -2.77 32.06
N PRO A 231 -16.32 -2.83 32.79
CA PRO A 231 -15.25 -1.86 32.64
C PRO A 231 -14.78 -1.89 31.18
N GLU A 232 -14.95 -0.76 30.50
CA GLU A 232 -14.59 -0.56 29.11
C GLU A 232 -13.13 -1.00 28.90
N SER A 233 -12.94 -1.99 28.02
CA SER A 233 -11.61 -2.53 27.74
C SER A 233 -10.71 -1.43 27.19
N ASP A 234 -9.43 -1.45 27.54
CA ASP A 234 -8.50 -0.43 27.04
C ASP A 234 -8.42 -0.43 25.50
N SER A 235 -8.67 -1.58 24.86
CA SER A 235 -8.80 -1.68 23.40
C SER A 235 -10.01 -0.91 22.83
N ASP A 236 -11.14 -0.87 23.54
CA ASP A 236 -12.32 -0.11 23.09
C ASP A 236 -12.11 1.40 23.21
N LYS A 237 -11.42 1.84 24.26
CA LYS A 237 -11.01 3.25 24.43
C LYS A 237 -10.07 3.69 23.31
N ASP A 238 -9.08 2.87 22.99
CA ASP A 238 -8.15 3.15 21.89
C ASP A 238 -8.87 3.21 20.54
N ARG A 239 -9.83 2.30 20.31
CA ARG A 239 -10.66 2.32 19.10
C ARG A 239 -11.50 3.60 18.99
N ARG A 240 -12.16 4.00 20.08
CA ARG A 240 -12.96 5.24 20.13
C ARG A 240 -12.09 6.48 19.91
N LYS A 241 -10.89 6.50 20.49
CA LYS A 241 -9.94 7.60 20.29
C LYS A 241 -9.46 7.69 18.84
N ALA A 242 -9.08 6.57 18.23
CA ALA A 242 -8.66 6.54 16.82
C ALA A 242 -9.79 6.99 15.89
N GLN A 243 -11.04 6.62 16.20
CA GLN A 243 -12.20 7.05 15.43
C GLN A 243 -12.45 8.57 15.56
N ALA A 244 -12.33 9.12 16.77
CA ALA A 244 -12.44 10.56 16.98
C ALA A 244 -11.31 11.34 16.27
N GLU A 245 -10.08 10.81 16.24
CA GLU A 245 -8.97 11.41 15.50
C GLU A 245 -9.21 11.39 13.98
N PHE A 246 -9.78 10.29 13.46
CA PHE A 246 -10.14 10.17 12.05
C PHE A 246 -11.25 11.16 11.66
N ASP A 247 -12.29 11.29 12.48
CA ASP A 247 -13.38 12.24 12.25
C ASP A 247 -12.87 13.69 12.31
N ALA A 248 -11.95 14.00 13.23
CA ALA A 248 -11.30 15.31 13.30
C ALA A 248 -10.46 15.63 12.05
N LEU A 249 -9.78 14.64 11.47
CA LEU A 249 -9.06 14.81 10.21
C LEU A 249 -10.00 15.08 9.03
N LEU A 250 -11.11 14.35 8.93
CA LEU A 250 -12.13 14.57 7.90
C LEU A 250 -12.79 15.95 8.02
N GLU A 251 -13.08 16.39 9.24
CA GLU A 251 -13.67 17.70 9.46
C GLU A 251 -12.70 18.83 9.12
N ARG A 252 -11.41 18.64 9.41
CA ARG A 252 -10.34 19.55 8.99
C ARG A 252 -10.25 19.64 7.46
N GLU A 253 -10.31 18.52 6.75
CA GLU A 253 -10.30 18.50 5.28
C GLU A 253 -11.52 19.21 4.69
N ARG A 254 -12.72 19.00 5.26
CA ARG A 254 -13.93 19.74 4.87
C ARG A 254 -13.81 21.25 5.13
N GLY A 255 -13.05 21.64 6.16
CA GLY A 255 -12.74 23.05 6.48
C GLY A 255 -11.85 23.73 5.43
N PHE A 256 -10.83 23.04 4.93
CA PHE A 256 -9.88 23.58 3.95
C PHE A 256 -10.56 24.14 2.69
N GLY A 257 -11.65 23.53 2.21
CA GLY A 257 -12.40 24.05 1.05
C GLY A 257 -13.14 25.38 1.32
N LYS A 258 -13.60 25.60 2.55
CA LYS A 258 -14.35 26.82 2.93
C LYS A 258 -13.44 27.99 3.24
N GLU A 259 -12.27 27.74 3.82
CA GLU A 259 -11.29 28.78 4.14
C GLU A 259 -10.62 29.33 2.88
N ASN A 260 -10.28 28.46 1.93
CA ASN A 260 -9.63 28.87 0.67
C ASN A 260 -10.57 29.75 -0.19
N THR A 261 -11.89 29.49 -0.17
CA THR A 261 -12.87 30.33 -0.90
C THR A 261 -13.08 31.70 -0.26
N ARG A 262 -12.92 31.83 1.07
CA ARG A 262 -12.96 33.13 1.77
C ARG A 262 -11.72 33.97 1.49
N GLU A 263 -10.53 33.36 1.52
CA GLU A 263 -9.28 34.08 1.19
C GLU A 263 -9.28 34.61 -0.24
N ILE A 264 -9.71 33.79 -1.20
CA ILE A 264 -9.82 34.23 -2.60
C ILE A 264 -10.80 35.40 -2.70
N LYS A 265 -11.98 35.32 -2.09
CA LYS A 265 -12.97 36.41 -2.14
C LYS A 265 -12.47 37.71 -1.50
N SER A 266 -11.66 37.63 -0.44
CA SER A 266 -11.07 38.81 0.23
C SER A 266 -9.96 39.51 -0.58
N ARG A 267 -9.35 38.82 -1.56
CA ARG A 267 -8.31 39.40 -2.43
C ARG A 267 -8.86 40.19 -3.62
N TRP A 268 -10.14 40.01 -3.96
CA TRP A 268 -10.81 40.66 -5.09
C TRP A 268 -11.84 41.73 -4.68
N SER A 269 -11.93 42.02 -3.38
CA SER A 269 -12.74 43.11 -2.81
C SER A 269 -11.83 44.19 -2.25
#